data_AF-A0A8J6HWT4-F1
#
_entry.id   AF-A0A8J6HWT4-F1
#
_cell.length_a   1.000
_cell.length_b   1.000
_cell.length_c   1.000
_cell.angle_alpha   90.00
_cell.angle_beta   90.00
_cell.angle_gamma   90.00
#
_symmetry.space_group_name_H-M   'P 1'
#
loop_
_entity.id
_entity.type
_entity.pdbx_description
1 polymer ?
#
loop_
_entity_poly.entity_id
_entity_poly.type
_entity_poly.pdbx_seq_one_letter_code
_entity_poly.pdbx_strand_id
1 'polypeptide(L)'
;MKSIRRFLTHKHSVLLQAKADTEALHRAFEEDLARCNTINDQWNEELRVIREERVAKQLEKDINFAKNRMEALLEEKEAKLAAAEEIVKQHKELVTTFITPESLDEAIEKAINNPVDYNFAIDLQGNRIVGRETKPGQETNVNS
;
A
#
# COMPACT_ATOMS: atom_id res chain seq x y z
N MET A 1 -65.88 58.36 6.73
CA MET A 1 -65.08 57.12 6.54
C MET A 1 -63.59 57.24 6.93
N LYS A 2 -62.90 58.37 6.66
CA LYS A 2 -61.47 58.53 7.01
C LYS A 2 -61.18 58.61 8.53
N SER A 3 -62.10 59.14 9.33
CA SER A 3 -61.94 59.31 10.79
C SER A 3 -61.98 57.99 11.56
N ILE A 4 -62.96 57.13 11.27
CA ILE A 4 -63.11 55.82 11.91
C ILE A 4 -61.92 54.92 11.58
N ARG A 5 -61.47 54.93 10.31
CA ARG A 5 -60.28 54.20 9.89
C ARG A 5 -59.05 54.64 10.68
N ARG A 6 -58.84 55.96 10.83
CA ARG A 6 -57.70 56.51 11.58
C ARG A 6 -57.75 56.16 13.06
N PHE A 7 -58.93 56.19 13.67
CA PHE A 7 -59.13 55.78 15.06
C PHE A 7 -58.85 54.29 15.28
N LEU A 8 -59.37 53.43 14.40
CA LEU A 8 -59.15 51.98 14.45
C LEU A 8 -57.67 51.64 14.21
N THR A 9 -57.01 52.27 13.24
CA THR A 9 -55.57 52.06 13.01
C THR A 9 -54.72 52.51 14.19
N HIS A 10 -55.05 53.65 14.81
CA HIS A 10 -54.31 54.14 15.98
C HIS A 10 -54.53 53.24 17.21
N LYS A 11 -55.78 52.80 17.45
CA LYS A 11 -56.09 51.87 18.53
C LYS A 11 -55.37 50.54 18.35
N HIS A 12 -55.35 50.01 17.13
CA HIS A 12 -54.62 48.78 16.82
C HIS A 12 -53.10 48.96 16.86
N SER A 13 -52.54 50.09 16.45
CA SER A 13 -51.10 50.35 16.52
C SER A 13 -50.61 50.47 17.96
N VAL A 14 -51.38 51.14 18.83
CA VAL A 14 -51.07 51.26 20.25
C VAL A 14 -51.21 49.91 20.97
N LEU A 15 -52.22 49.10 20.61
CA LEU A 15 -52.36 47.72 21.12
C LEU A 15 -51.23 46.79 20.67
N LEU A 16 -50.67 47.00 19.47
CA LEU A 16 -49.50 46.28 18.97
C LEU A 16 -48.23 46.71 19.70
N GLN A 17 -48.07 48.01 20.00
CA GLN A 17 -46.98 48.52 20.81
C GLN A 17 -47.03 48.03 22.26
N ALA A 18 -48.23 47.92 22.85
CA ALA A 18 -48.43 47.46 24.22
C ALA A 18 -48.19 45.94 24.43
N LYS A 19 -47.92 45.18 23.37
CA LYS A 19 -47.75 43.71 23.42
C LYS A 19 -46.30 43.23 23.43
N ALA A 20 -45.31 44.12 23.43
CA ALA A 20 -43.91 43.71 23.50
C ALA A 20 -43.15 44.58 24.50
N ASP A 21 -42.99 44.09 25.73
CA ASP A 21 -41.82 44.46 26.53
C ASP A 21 -40.59 43.88 25.81
N THR A 22 -40.13 44.58 24.78
CA THR A 22 -39.03 44.15 23.90
C THR A 22 -37.76 43.86 24.69
N GLU A 23 -37.53 44.61 25.78
CA GLU A 23 -36.38 44.43 26.66
C GLU A 23 -36.46 43.19 27.56
N ALA A 24 -37.66 42.84 28.02
CA ALA A 24 -37.86 41.62 28.82
C ALA A 24 -37.71 40.37 27.93
N LEU A 25 -38.24 40.44 26.71
CA LEU A 25 -38.10 39.41 25.69
C LEU A 25 -36.61 39.23 25.30
N HIS A 26 -35.90 40.33 25.06
CA HIS A 26 -34.48 40.29 24.71
C HIS A 26 -33.61 39.68 25.82
N ARG A 27 -33.85 40.07 27.09
CA ARG A 27 -33.17 39.46 28.24
C ARG A 27 -33.43 37.96 28.35
N ALA A 28 -34.67 37.52 28.19
CA ALA A 28 -35.00 36.09 28.21
C ALA A 28 -34.26 35.32 27.09
N PHE A 29 -34.13 35.92 25.90
CA PHE A 29 -33.34 35.35 24.81
C PHE A 29 -31.85 35.28 25.11
N GLU A 30 -31.26 36.32 25.70
CA GLU A 30 -29.85 36.31 26.08
C GLU A 30 -29.54 35.25 27.14
N GLU A 31 -30.43 35.07 28.12
CA GLU A 31 -30.34 34.04 29.15
C GLU A 31 -30.48 32.62 28.57
N ASP A 32 -31.41 32.41 27.62
CA ASP A 32 -31.52 31.15 26.88
C ASP A 32 -30.29 30.87 26.02
N LEU A 33 -29.78 31.88 25.32
CA LEU A 33 -28.57 31.77 24.51
C LEU A 33 -27.35 31.41 25.37
N ALA A 34 -27.19 32.07 26.52
CA ALA A 34 -26.11 31.77 27.46
C ALA A 34 -26.18 30.33 27.95
N ARG A 35 -27.37 29.83 28.31
CA ARG A 35 -27.59 28.43 28.70
C ARG A 35 -27.28 27.44 27.59
N CYS A 36 -27.69 27.74 26.35
CA CYS A 36 -27.38 26.90 25.20
C CYS A 36 -25.87 26.84 24.92
N ASN A 37 -25.17 27.98 25.05
CA ASN A 37 -23.72 28.03 24.85
C ASN A 37 -22.98 27.21 25.90
N THR A 38 -23.36 27.29 27.19
CA THR A 38 -22.69 26.49 28.23
C THR A 38 -22.86 24.98 28.02
N ILE A 39 -24.04 24.54 27.58
CA ILE A 39 -24.29 23.13 27.22
C ILE A 39 -23.44 22.72 26.01
N ASN A 40 -23.34 23.58 25.00
CA ASN A 40 -22.52 23.32 23.81
C ASN A 40 -21.04 23.20 24.18
N ASP A 41 -20.53 24.09 25.04
CA ASP A 41 -19.13 24.06 25.50
C ASP A 41 -18.82 22.76 26.25
N GLN A 42 -19.73 22.30 27.11
CA GLN A 42 -19.60 21.02 27.81
C GLN A 42 -19.53 19.84 26.82
N TRP A 43 -20.44 19.80 25.84
CA TRP A 43 -20.44 18.74 24.83
C TRP A 43 -19.22 18.78 23.92
N ASN A 44 -18.73 19.97 23.59
CA ASN A 44 -17.51 20.13 22.81
C ASN A 44 -16.29 19.60 23.56
N GLU A 45 -16.21 19.84 24.87
CA GLU A 45 -15.14 19.34 25.72
C GLU A 45 -15.16 17.80 25.78
N GLU A 46 -16.32 17.20 26.04
CA GLU A 46 -16.50 15.74 26.05
C GLU A 46 -16.11 15.13 24.69
N LEU A 47 -16.55 15.75 23.60
CA LEU A 47 -16.27 15.28 22.26
C LEU A 47 -14.80 15.48 21.88
N ARG A 48 -14.12 16.50 22.40
CA ARG A 48 -12.69 16.73 22.17
C ARG A 48 -11.88 15.54 22.66
N VAL A 49 -12.14 15.07 23.88
CA VAL A 49 -11.44 13.91 24.47
C VAL A 49 -11.61 12.66 23.60
N ILE A 50 -12.84 12.37 23.16
CA ILE A 50 -13.13 11.22 22.30
C ILE A 50 -12.42 11.35 20.94
N ARG A 51 -12.38 12.56 20.37
CA ARG A 51 -11.69 12.83 19.11
C ARG A 51 -10.18 12.63 19.25
N GLU A 52 -9.58 13.13 20.31
CA GLU A 52 -8.15 12.98 20.60
C GLU A 52 -7.77 11.51 20.76
N GLU A 53 -8.54 10.73 21.52
CA GLU A 53 -8.29 9.29 21.67
C GLU A 53 -8.40 8.54 20.34
N ARG A 54 -9.41 8.86 19.53
CA ARG A 54 -9.58 8.26 18.19
C ARG A 54 -8.41 8.61 17.27
N VAL A 55 -7.96 9.87 17.28
CA VAL A 55 -6.83 10.33 16.46
C VAL A 55 -5.54 9.65 16.90
N ALA A 56 -5.29 9.52 18.21
CA ALA A 56 -4.12 8.79 18.72
C ALA A 56 -4.10 7.33 18.25
N LYS A 57 -5.23 6.62 18.36
CA LYS A 57 -5.37 5.24 17.88
C LYS A 57 -5.17 5.12 16.37
N GLN A 58 -5.66 6.09 15.59
CA GLN A 58 -5.47 6.09 14.15
C GLN A 58 -4.00 6.31 13.79
N LEU A 59 -3.34 7.27 14.45
CA LEU A 59 -1.93 7.56 14.24
C LEU A 59 -1.05 6.35 14.56
N GLU A 60 -1.32 5.64 15.65
CA GLU A 60 -0.59 4.43 16.02
C GLU A 60 -0.74 3.33 14.96
N LYS A 61 -1.95 3.13 14.43
CA LYS A 61 -2.22 2.19 13.33
C LYS A 61 -1.47 2.58 12.07
N ASP A 62 -1.49 3.85 11.70
CA ASP A 62 -0.84 4.35 10.50
C ASP A 62 0.69 4.21 10.60
N ILE A 63 1.27 4.49 11.78
CA ILE A 63 2.70 4.28 12.06
C ILE A 63 3.07 2.80 11.95
N ASN A 64 2.30 1.90 12.57
CA ASN A 64 2.57 0.47 12.52
C ASN A 64 2.44 -0.08 11.09
N PHE A 65 1.43 0.37 10.35
CA PHE A 65 1.27 0.01 8.94
C PHE A 65 2.47 0.48 8.10
N ALA A 66 2.93 1.72 8.29
CA ALA A 66 4.08 2.25 7.59
C ALA A 66 5.38 1.47 7.92
N LYS A 67 5.59 1.14 9.21
CA LYS A 67 6.74 0.32 9.64
C LYS A 67 6.76 -1.06 8.99
N ASN A 68 5.66 -1.80 9.10
CA ASN A 68 5.55 -3.14 8.51
C ASN A 68 5.77 -3.12 7.00
N ARG A 69 5.28 -2.07 6.32
CA ARG A 69 5.51 -1.89 4.88
C ARG A 69 6.98 -1.63 4.57
N MET A 70 7.68 -0.84 5.38
CA MET A 70 9.11 -0.59 5.19
C MET A 70 9.94 -1.85 5.43
N GLU A 71 9.63 -2.61 6.48
CA GLU A 71 10.30 -3.89 6.78
C GLU A 71 10.14 -4.88 5.62
N ALA A 72 8.91 -5.08 5.13
CA ALA A 72 8.66 -5.97 3.99
C ALA A 72 9.42 -5.54 2.72
N LEU A 73 9.52 -4.23 2.46
CA LEU A 73 10.29 -3.72 1.32
C LEU A 73 11.80 -3.87 1.49
N LEU A 74 12.31 -3.82 2.72
CA LEU A 74 13.72 -4.08 3.02
C LEU A 74 14.03 -5.56 2.79
N GLU A 75 13.22 -6.46 3.34
CA GLU A 75 13.38 -7.92 3.14
C GLU A 75 13.35 -8.30 1.66
N GLU A 76 12.39 -7.75 0.89
CA GLU A 76 12.30 -8.00 -0.55
C GLU A 76 13.55 -7.52 -1.30
N LYS A 77 14.08 -6.34 -0.92
CA LYS A 77 15.30 -5.79 -1.52
C LYS A 77 16.53 -6.63 -1.17
N GLU A 78 16.66 -7.05 0.08
CA GLU A 78 17.77 -7.91 0.52
C GLU A 78 17.74 -9.26 -0.21
N ALA A 79 16.57 -9.88 -0.34
CA ALA A 79 16.41 -11.13 -1.08
C ALA A 79 16.79 -10.98 -2.57
N LYS A 80 16.36 -9.88 -3.21
CA LYS A 80 16.71 -9.57 -4.60
C LYS A 80 18.20 -9.32 -4.78
N LEU A 81 18.82 -8.62 -3.84
CA LEU A 81 20.25 -8.31 -3.89
C LEU A 81 21.08 -9.58 -3.70
N ALA A 82 20.73 -10.43 -2.73
CA ALA A 82 21.37 -11.73 -2.54
C ALA A 82 21.25 -12.64 -3.78
N ALA A 83 20.07 -12.70 -4.41
CA ALA A 83 19.88 -13.46 -5.65
C ALA A 83 20.74 -12.90 -6.81
N ALA A 84 20.84 -11.58 -6.93
CA ALA A 84 21.68 -10.95 -7.94
C ALA A 84 23.17 -11.21 -7.70
N GLU A 85 23.62 -11.18 -6.44
CA GLU A 85 25.01 -11.50 -6.07
C GLU A 85 25.37 -12.95 -6.40
N GLU A 86 24.46 -13.90 -6.15
CA GLU A 86 24.67 -15.30 -6.50
C GLU A 86 24.79 -15.50 -8.01
N ILE A 87 23.93 -14.84 -8.80
CA ILE A 87 24.04 -14.85 -10.27
C ILE A 87 25.39 -14.28 -10.72
N VAL A 88 25.82 -13.14 -10.16
CA VAL A 88 27.11 -12.52 -10.50
C VAL A 88 28.27 -13.46 -10.15
N LYS A 89 28.19 -14.17 -9.03
CA LYS A 89 29.21 -15.15 -8.62
C LYS A 89 29.29 -16.31 -9.61
N GLN A 90 28.15 -16.90 -9.97
CA GLN A 90 28.09 -17.98 -10.97
C GLN A 90 28.65 -17.53 -12.32
N HIS A 91 28.33 -16.31 -12.76
CA HIS A 91 28.89 -15.77 -14.00
C HIS A 91 30.39 -15.53 -13.91
N LYS A 92 30.92 -15.05 -12.78
CA LYS A 92 32.37 -14.89 -12.59
C LYS A 92 33.11 -16.22 -12.70
N GLU A 93 32.53 -17.29 -12.17
CA GLU A 93 33.06 -18.64 -12.31
C GLU A 93 33.02 -19.09 -13.78
N LEU A 94 31.90 -18.89 -14.48
CA LEU A 94 31.75 -19.23 -15.90
C LEU A 94 32.70 -18.46 -16.82
N VAL A 95 32.99 -17.18 -16.54
CA VAL A 95 33.90 -16.36 -17.35
C VAL A 95 35.29 -16.99 -17.46
N THR A 96 35.75 -17.72 -16.45
CA THR A 96 37.04 -18.43 -16.52
C THR A 96 37.07 -19.53 -17.58
N THR A 97 35.91 -20.03 -18.01
CA THR A 97 35.78 -21.06 -19.04
C THR A 97 35.60 -20.48 -20.45
N PHE A 98 35.49 -19.15 -20.59
CA PHE A 98 35.26 -18.51 -21.88
C PHE A 98 36.54 -18.48 -22.71
N ILE A 99 36.35 -18.63 -24.03
CA ILE A 99 37.44 -18.60 -24.99
C ILE A 99 37.91 -17.14 -25.16
N THR A 100 39.13 -16.86 -24.73
CA THR A 100 39.83 -15.60 -25.00
C THR A 100 40.64 -15.73 -26.31
N PRO A 101 41.06 -14.61 -26.93
CA PRO A 101 41.89 -14.65 -28.15
C PRO A 101 43.18 -15.47 -27.99
N GLU A 102 43.73 -15.50 -26.77
CA GLU A 102 44.95 -16.24 -26.43
C GLU A 102 44.71 -17.75 -26.35
N SER A 103 43.52 -18.17 -25.88
CA SER A 103 43.12 -19.60 -25.74
C SER A 103 42.44 -20.19 -26.98
N LEU A 104 42.30 -19.40 -28.05
CA LEU A 104 41.46 -19.74 -29.19
C LEU A 104 41.93 -21.00 -29.93
N ASP A 105 43.21 -21.08 -30.26
CA ASP A 105 43.76 -22.20 -31.02
C ASP A 105 43.67 -23.52 -30.24
N GLU A 106 43.98 -23.48 -28.93
CA GLU A 106 43.86 -24.64 -28.04
C GLU A 106 42.39 -25.11 -27.90
N ALA A 107 41.44 -24.17 -27.83
CA ALA A 107 40.02 -24.49 -27.75
C ALA A 107 39.50 -25.15 -29.04
N ILE A 108 39.98 -24.72 -30.22
CA ILE A 108 39.64 -25.31 -31.52
C ILE A 108 40.12 -26.76 -31.59
N GLU A 109 41.38 -27.03 -31.24
CA GLU A 109 41.91 -28.39 -31.26
C GLU A 109 41.15 -29.31 -30.29
N LYS A 110 40.84 -28.83 -29.08
CA LYS A 110 40.08 -29.59 -28.09
C LYS A 110 38.67 -29.92 -28.58
N ALA A 111 38.00 -28.98 -29.26
CA ALA A 111 36.66 -29.20 -29.80
C ALA A 111 36.63 -30.20 -30.96
N ILE A 112 37.66 -30.22 -31.81
CA ILE A 112 37.79 -31.20 -32.89
C ILE A 112 38.05 -32.60 -32.32
N ASN A 113 38.92 -32.70 -31.31
CA ASN A 113 39.32 -33.97 -30.72
C ASN A 113 38.25 -34.57 -29.79
N ASN A 114 37.35 -33.75 -29.24
CA ASN A 114 36.29 -34.21 -28.33
C ASN A 114 34.90 -33.74 -28.80
N PRO A 115 34.30 -34.40 -29.82
CA PRO A 115 32.96 -34.10 -30.28
C PRO A 115 31.91 -34.49 -29.22
N VAL A 116 31.07 -33.54 -28.81
CA VAL A 116 30.00 -33.75 -27.84
C VAL A 116 28.66 -34.02 -28.55
N ASP A 117 28.01 -35.14 -28.24
CA ASP A 117 26.67 -35.48 -28.76
C ASP A 117 25.57 -34.99 -27.82
N TYR A 118 24.73 -34.07 -28.30
CA TYR A 118 23.57 -33.56 -27.56
C TYR A 118 22.27 -34.32 -27.88
N ASN A 119 22.30 -35.35 -28.72
CA ASN A 119 21.10 -36.11 -29.05
C ASN A 119 20.62 -36.93 -27.85
N PHE A 120 19.34 -36.81 -27.54
CA PHE A 120 18.68 -37.66 -26.57
C PHE A 120 17.22 -37.86 -26.94
N ALA A 121 16.64 -38.99 -26.55
CA ALA A 121 15.22 -39.27 -26.61
C ALA A 121 14.63 -39.31 -25.18
N ILE A 122 13.32 -39.09 -25.08
CA ILE A 122 12.57 -39.24 -23.82
C ILE A 122 11.51 -40.32 -24.06
N ASP A 123 11.42 -41.29 -23.15
CA ASP A 123 10.38 -42.32 -23.20
C ASP A 123 9.04 -41.83 -22.59
N LEU A 124 8.00 -42.66 -22.67
CA LEU A 124 6.67 -42.33 -22.12
C LEU A 124 6.65 -42.25 -20.59
N GLN A 125 7.71 -42.73 -19.92
CA GLN A 125 7.91 -42.73 -18.47
C GLN A 125 8.76 -41.52 -18.01
N GLY A 126 9.27 -40.71 -18.95
CA GLY A 126 10.11 -39.55 -18.67
C GLY A 126 11.60 -39.84 -18.52
N ASN A 127 12.08 -41.05 -18.82
CA ASN A 127 13.50 -41.38 -18.77
C ASN A 127 14.22 -40.85 -20.01
N ARG A 128 15.42 -40.29 -19.79
CA ARG A 128 16.28 -39.73 -20.83
C ARG A 128 17.24 -40.79 -21.36
N ILE A 129 17.16 -41.08 -22.65
CA ILE A 129 18.06 -41.98 -23.38
C ILE A 129 19.03 -41.10 -24.17
N VAL A 130 20.30 -41.05 -23.77
CA VAL A 130 21.33 -40.16 -24.35
C VAL A 130 22.13 -40.89 -25.42
N GLY A 131 22.39 -40.24 -26.56
CA GLY A 131 23.19 -40.75 -27.67
C GLY A 131 22.36 -41.18 -28.88
N ARG A 132 22.97 -41.14 -30.08
CA ARG A 132 22.34 -41.61 -31.33
C ARG A 132 22.16 -43.12 -31.44
N GLU A 133 23.01 -43.90 -30.77
CA GLU A 133 23.07 -45.36 -30.94
C GLU A 133 22.55 -46.15 -29.72
N THR A 134 22.16 -45.46 -28.65
CA THR A 134 21.69 -46.10 -27.42
C THR A 134 20.27 -46.61 -27.59
N LYS A 135 20.10 -47.92 -27.40
CA LYS A 135 18.78 -48.57 -27.45
C LYS A 135 18.07 -48.41 -26.10
N PRO A 136 16.73 -48.29 -26.07
CA PRO A 136 15.97 -48.30 -24.83
C PRO A 136 16.24 -49.61 -24.07
N GLY A 137 16.77 -49.54 -22.84
CA GLY A 137 17.01 -50.69 -21.96
C GLY A 137 18.46 -51.15 -21.79
N GLN A 138 19.46 -50.47 -22.37
CA GLN A 138 20.86 -50.69 -22.02
C GLN A 138 21.37 -49.58 -21.09
N GLU A 139 21.74 -49.95 -19.86
CA GLU A 139 22.41 -49.05 -18.92
C GLU A 139 23.75 -48.61 -19.52
N THR A 140 23.87 -47.31 -19.82
CA THR A 140 25.15 -46.74 -20.26
C THR A 140 26.02 -46.51 -19.04
N ASN A 141 27.00 -47.40 -18.83
CA ASN A 141 28.19 -47.10 -18.03
C ASN A 141 29.00 -46.06 -18.81
N VAL A 142 28.79 -44.78 -18.49
CA VAL A 142 29.64 -43.69 -19.00
C VAL A 142 30.66 -43.40 -17.92
N ASN A 143 31.85 -43.99 -18.07
CA ASN A 143 33.03 -43.62 -17.26
C ASN A 143 33.41 -42.17 -17.56
N SER A 144 33.70 -41.45 -16.48
CA SER A 144 34.15 -40.06 -16.40
C SER A 144 35.41 -39.74 -17.21
#